data_AF-A0A4R9VK28-F1
#
_entry.id   AF-A0A4R9VK28-F1
#
_cell.length_a   1.000
_cell.length_b   1.000
_cell.length_c   1.000
_cell.angle_alpha   90.00
_cell.angle_beta   90.00
_cell.angle_gamma   90.00
#
_symmetry.space_group_name_H-M   'P 1'
#
loop_
_entity.id
_entity.type
_entity.pdbx_description
1 polymer ?
#
loop_
_entity_poly.entity_id
_entity_poly.type
_entity_poly.pdbx_seq_one_letter_code
_entity_poly.pdbx_strand_id
1 'polypeptide(L)'
;WKLADGKHMRMSGYPGKVKSLSWSVKGKWLASSGAPAAIVWPFSAKDGPMGKAPLELGTRGNTMVTAVACHPSQDVVAVGYDDGMVMAVRFSDAKEVLLRRPGKGAITA
;
A
#
# COMPACT_ATOMS: atom_id res chain seq x y z
N TRP A 1 9.44 9.05 10.81
CA TRP A 1 10.21 10.13 11.44
C TRP A 1 11.41 10.38 10.55
N LYS A 2 11.76 11.65 10.31
CA LYS A 2 12.91 12.01 9.50
C LYS A 2 14.08 12.26 10.45
N LEU A 3 15.09 11.41 10.37
CA LEU A 3 16.26 11.40 11.25
C LEU A 3 17.00 12.75 11.28
N ALA A 4 17.10 13.39 10.11
CA ALA A 4 17.92 14.59 9.93
C ALA A 4 17.36 15.86 10.61
N ASP A 5 16.04 15.99 10.72
CA ASP A 5 15.38 17.21 11.22
C ASP A 5 14.29 16.93 12.26
N GLY A 6 14.19 15.69 12.76
CA GLY A 6 13.23 15.28 13.79
C GLY A 6 11.77 15.34 13.35
N LYS A 7 11.47 15.58 12.06
CA LYS A 7 10.09 15.78 11.60
C LYS A 7 9.29 14.48 11.60
N HIS A 8 8.02 14.59 11.98
CA HIS A 8 7.06 13.49 11.96
C HIS A 8 6.27 13.49 10.65
N MET A 9 6.61 12.55 9.75
CA MET A 9 5.84 12.27 8.54
C MET A 9 4.60 11.45 8.90
N ARG A 10 3.51 12.13 9.28
CA ARG A 10 2.26 11.47 9.71
C ARG A 10 1.50 10.95 8.50
N MET A 11 1.30 9.64 8.47
CA MET A 11 0.47 8.92 7.49
C MET A 11 -0.83 8.56 8.21
N SER A 12 -1.86 9.40 8.06
CA SER A 12 -3.18 9.24 8.68
C SER A 12 -4.22 8.74 7.68
N GLY A 13 -5.39 8.31 8.17
CA GLY A 13 -6.52 7.88 7.33
C GLY A 13 -6.82 6.39 7.36
N TYR A 14 -6.19 5.62 8.25
CA TYR A 14 -6.41 4.18 8.36
C TYR A 14 -7.58 3.87 9.30
N PRO A 15 -8.64 3.18 8.83
CA PRO A 15 -9.72 2.69 9.68
C PRO A 15 -9.30 1.50 10.55
N GLY A 16 -8.24 0.78 10.16
CA GLY A 16 -7.72 -0.38 10.88
C GLY A 16 -6.24 -0.25 11.23
N LYS A 17 -5.77 -1.20 12.05
CA LYS A 17 -4.33 -1.31 12.36
C LYS A 17 -3.55 -1.68 11.11
N VAL A 18 -2.51 -0.91 10.82
CA VAL A 18 -1.53 -1.26 9.77
C VAL A 18 -0.80 -2.54 10.18
N LYS A 19 -0.83 -3.57 9.34
CA LYS A 19 -0.20 -4.88 9.60
C LYS A 19 0.98 -5.17 8.68
N SER A 20 1.07 -4.48 7.55
CA SER A 20 2.04 -4.73 6.50
C SER A 20 2.45 -3.42 5.84
N LEU A 21 3.73 -3.32 5.52
CA LEU A 21 4.37 -2.19 4.84
C LEU A 21 5.33 -2.74 3.79
N SER A 22 5.41 -2.10 2.63
CA SER A 22 6.36 -2.48 1.58
C SER A 22 6.86 -1.26 0.82
N TRP A 23 8.18 -1.17 0.64
CA TRP A 23 8.81 -0.14 -0.18
C TRP A 23 8.83 -0.55 -1.65
N SER A 24 8.52 0.39 -2.55
CA SER A 24 8.76 0.18 -3.98
C SER A 24 10.25 0.23 -4.30
N VAL A 25 10.58 -0.21 -5.50
CA VAL A 25 11.92 -0.04 -6.08
C VAL A 25 12.40 1.41 -5.93
N LYS A 26 13.68 1.56 -5.52
CA LYS A 26 14.34 2.86 -5.25
C LYS A 26 13.65 3.74 -4.18
N GLY A 27 12.74 3.21 -3.37
CA GLY A 27 12.10 3.94 -2.28
C GLY A 27 11.15 5.06 -2.73
N LYS A 28 10.68 5.03 -3.98
CA LYS A 28 9.79 6.05 -4.56
C LYS A 28 8.41 6.08 -3.88
N TRP A 29 7.93 4.91 -3.46
CA TRP A 29 6.63 4.71 -2.83
C TRP A 29 6.73 3.82 -1.59
N LEU A 30 5.87 4.08 -0.61
CA LEU A 30 5.64 3.22 0.55
C LEU A 30 4.18 2.75 0.54
N ALA A 31 3.96 1.47 0.26
CA ALA A 31 2.66 0.83 0.36
C ALA A 31 2.38 0.38 1.79
N SER A 32 1.11 0.44 2.19
CA SER A 32 0.66 0.11 3.55
C SER A 32 -0.73 -0.51 3.57
N SER A 33 -0.97 -1.38 4.55
CA SER A 33 -2.27 -2.04 4.78
C SER A 33 -3.10 -1.34 5.87
N GLY A 34 -4.28 -1.87 6.20
CA GLY A 34 -5.14 -1.33 7.28
C GLY A 34 -6.28 -0.44 6.81
N ALA A 35 -6.58 -0.44 5.51
CA ALA A 35 -7.74 0.19 4.89
C ALA A 35 -8.36 -0.76 3.84
N PRO A 36 -9.55 -0.46 3.29
CA PRO A 36 -10.13 -1.21 2.16
C PRO A 36 -9.40 -1.06 0.82
N ALA A 37 -8.21 -0.46 0.82
CA ALA A 37 -7.31 -0.28 -0.30
C ALA A 37 -5.86 -0.31 0.21
N ALA A 38 -4.90 -0.57 -0.67
CA ALA A 38 -3.50 -0.34 -0.37
C ALA A 38 -3.24 1.17 -0.42
N ILE A 39 -2.87 1.76 0.72
CA ILE A 39 -2.55 3.18 0.81
C ILE A 39 -1.06 3.35 0.47
N VAL A 40 -0.77 4.06 -0.61
CA VAL A 40 0.58 4.17 -1.17
C VAL A 40 1.07 5.61 -1.13
N TRP A 41 2.05 5.87 -0.28
CA TRP A 41 2.58 7.20 -0.03
C TRP A 41 3.75 7.54 -0.96
N PRO A 42 3.78 8.74 -1.55
CA PRO A 42 4.91 9.19 -2.36
C PRO A 42 6.09 9.61 -1.46
N PHE A 43 7.28 9.09 -1.74
CA PHE A 43 8.53 9.42 -1.04
C PHE A 43 9.61 10.01 -1.96
N SER A 44 9.29 10.28 -3.22
CA SER A 44 10.23 10.82 -4.21
C SER A 44 10.67 12.27 -3.97
N ALA A 45 9.95 13.04 -3.14
CA ALA A 45 10.29 14.43 -2.85
C ALA A 45 11.17 14.56 -1.59
N LYS A 46 11.86 15.70 -1.47
CA LYS A 46 12.71 16.04 -0.33
C LYS A 46 11.99 15.94 1.03
N ASP A 47 10.70 16.28 1.06
CA ASP A 47 9.86 16.22 2.26
C ASP A 47 9.01 14.94 2.35
N GLY A 48 9.30 13.96 1.47
CA GLY A 48 8.61 12.68 1.42
C GLY A 48 7.09 12.85 1.19
N PRO A 49 6.23 12.20 1.99
CA PRO A 49 4.78 12.23 1.84
C PRO A 49 4.11 13.47 2.44
N MET A 50 4.87 14.37 3.07
CA MET A 50 4.29 15.54 3.74
C MET A 50 3.55 16.43 2.75
N GLY A 51 2.27 16.71 3.02
CA GLY A 51 1.42 17.55 2.17
C GLY A 51 1.02 16.90 0.84
N LYS A 52 1.30 15.62 0.62
CA LYS A 52 0.93 14.88 -0.59
C LYS A 52 -0.16 13.86 -0.30
N ALA A 53 -1.14 13.79 -1.20
CA ALA A 53 -2.15 12.73 -1.14
C ALA A 53 -1.51 11.37 -1.47
N PRO A 54 -1.85 10.30 -0.73
CA PRO A 54 -1.48 8.95 -1.11
C PRO A 54 -2.29 8.50 -2.34
N LEU A 55 -1.81 7.46 -3.01
CA LEU A 55 -2.65 6.68 -3.92
C LEU A 55 -3.45 5.65 -3.10
N GLU A 56 -4.68 5.41 -3.51
CA GLU A 56 -5.51 4.31 -3.01
C GLU A 56 -5.64 3.27 -4.12
N LEU A 57 -5.00 2.12 -3.95
CA LEU A 57 -4.89 1.09 -4.98
C LEU A 57 -5.62 -0.19 -4.57
N GLY A 58 -6.38 -0.78 -5.50
CA GLY A 58 -7.16 -2.00 -5.23
C GLY A 58 -8.30 -1.75 -4.26
N THR A 59 -9.05 -0.66 -4.42
CA THR A 59 -10.15 -0.33 -3.51
C THR A 59 -11.27 -1.36 -3.59
N ARG A 60 -11.65 -1.90 -2.43
CA ARG A 60 -12.49 -3.09 -2.30
C ARG A 60 -13.54 -2.93 -1.20
N GLY A 61 -14.55 -2.09 -1.44
CA GLY A 61 -15.73 -1.98 -0.56
C GLY A 61 -15.39 -2.00 0.93
N ASN A 62 -15.83 -3.05 1.64
CA ASN A 62 -15.57 -3.26 3.07
C ASN A 62 -14.48 -4.30 3.37
N THR A 63 -13.82 -4.84 2.36
CA THR A 63 -12.79 -5.89 2.48
C THR A 63 -11.44 -5.24 2.76
N MET A 64 -10.84 -5.55 3.91
CA MET A 64 -9.61 -4.89 4.34
C MET A 64 -8.38 -5.47 3.65
N VAL A 65 -7.46 -4.59 3.26
CA VAL A 65 -6.09 -4.99 2.90
C VAL A 65 -5.35 -5.36 4.16
N THR A 66 -4.79 -6.56 4.17
CA THR A 66 -4.04 -7.13 5.30
C THR A 66 -2.55 -7.23 4.98
N ALA A 67 -2.18 -7.49 3.72
CA ALA A 67 -0.81 -7.62 3.27
C ALA A 67 -0.54 -6.81 1.99
N VAL A 68 0.66 -6.24 1.88
CA VAL A 68 1.14 -5.55 0.67
C VAL A 68 2.56 -5.99 0.34
N ALA A 69 2.87 -6.16 -0.94
CA ALA A 69 4.22 -6.46 -1.42
C ALA A 69 4.51 -5.74 -2.74
N CYS A 70 5.43 -4.79 -2.73
CA CYS A 70 5.85 -4.08 -3.94
C CYS A 70 6.73 -4.99 -4.81
N HIS A 71 6.54 -4.93 -6.12
CA HIS A 71 7.38 -5.66 -7.06
C HIS A 71 8.83 -5.15 -6.97
N PRO A 72 9.86 -6.03 -6.97
CA PRO A 72 11.25 -5.62 -6.72
C PRO A 72 11.83 -4.72 -7.82
N SER A 73 11.27 -4.77 -9.03
CA SER A 73 11.80 -4.04 -10.19
C SER A 73 10.77 -3.21 -10.98
N GLN A 74 9.48 -3.31 -10.67
CA GLN A 74 8.42 -2.67 -11.45
C GLN A 74 7.55 -1.80 -10.54
N ASP A 75 6.91 -0.78 -11.11
CA ASP A 75 5.98 0.13 -10.42
C ASP A 75 4.60 -0.54 -10.22
N VAL A 76 4.60 -1.69 -9.52
CA VAL A 76 3.44 -2.54 -9.22
C VAL A 76 3.47 -2.97 -7.75
N VAL A 77 2.31 -3.12 -7.14
CA VAL A 77 2.13 -3.71 -5.80
C VAL A 77 1.17 -4.88 -5.85
N ALA A 78 1.51 -5.97 -5.16
CA ALA A 78 0.58 -7.03 -4.82
C ALA A 78 -0.19 -6.65 -3.56
N VAL A 79 -1.51 -6.75 -3.61
CA VAL A 79 -2.45 -6.38 -2.55
C VAL A 79 -3.19 -7.64 -2.12
N GLY A 80 -3.03 -8.02 -0.85
CA GLY A 80 -3.69 -9.16 -0.23
C GLY A 80 -4.77 -8.72 0.74
N TYR A 81 -5.94 -9.34 0.62
CA TYR A 81 -7.15 -8.96 1.36
C TYR A 81 -7.51 -9.96 2.47
N ASP A 82 -8.40 -9.56 3.38
CA ASP A 82 -8.90 -10.38 4.49
C ASP A 82 -9.74 -11.59 4.05
N ASP A 83 -10.31 -11.56 2.85
CA ASP A 83 -11.05 -12.66 2.23
C ASP A 83 -10.14 -13.63 1.47
N GLY A 84 -8.83 -13.36 1.41
CA GLY A 84 -7.84 -14.21 0.74
C GLY A 84 -7.66 -13.93 -0.76
N MET A 85 -8.32 -12.92 -1.29
CA MET A 85 -8.09 -12.41 -2.64
C MET A 85 -6.69 -11.78 -2.75
N VAL A 86 -6.11 -11.84 -3.95
CA VAL A 86 -4.85 -11.14 -4.27
C VAL A 86 -5.00 -10.44 -5.62
N MET A 87 -4.60 -9.17 -5.66
CA MET A 87 -4.49 -8.38 -6.89
C MET A 87 -3.07 -7.87 -7.08
N ALA A 88 -2.67 -7.65 -8.32
CA ALA A 88 -1.54 -6.79 -8.67
C ALA A 88 -2.09 -5.47 -9.21
N VAL A 89 -1.61 -4.34 -8.68
CA VAL A 89 -2.05 -3.00 -9.08
C VAL A 89 -0.86 -2.14 -9.45
N ARG A 90 -0.92 -1.44 -10.57
CA ARG A 90 0.14 -0.55 -11.05
C ARG A 90 0.04 0.84 -10.41
N PHE A 91 1.15 1.42 -9.99
CA PHE A 91 1.15 2.75 -9.35
C PHE A 91 0.77 3.88 -10.32
N SER A 92 1.08 3.75 -11.60
CA SER A 92 0.98 4.86 -12.56
C SER A 92 -0.46 5.20 -12.99
N ASP A 93 -1.29 4.18 -13.14
CA ASP A 93 -2.63 4.30 -13.73
C ASP A 93 -3.70 3.49 -12.98
N ALA A 94 -3.34 2.95 -11.81
CA ALA A 94 -4.19 2.10 -10.97
C ALA A 94 -4.77 0.88 -11.70
N LYS A 95 -4.20 0.45 -12.85
CA LYS A 95 -4.64 -0.77 -13.51
C LYS A 95 -4.35 -1.97 -12.64
N GLU A 96 -5.38 -2.79 -12.47
CA GLU A 96 -5.37 -3.96 -11.60
C GLU A 96 -5.59 -5.25 -12.37
N VAL A 97 -4.97 -6.32 -11.88
CA VAL A 97 -5.11 -7.68 -12.38
C VAL A 97 -5.38 -8.58 -11.19
N LEU A 98 -6.42 -9.40 -11.30
CA LEU A 98 -6.72 -10.44 -10.33
C LEU A 98 -5.67 -11.56 -10.43
N LEU A 99 -4.90 -11.78 -9.36
CA LEU A 99 -3.94 -12.88 -9.27
C LEU A 99 -4.54 -14.12 -8.60
N ARG A 100 -5.41 -13.90 -7.61
CA ARG A 100 -6.08 -14.97 -6.87
C ARG A 100 -7.49 -14.53 -6.49
N ARG A 101 -8.49 -15.35 -6.80
CA ARG A 101 -9.88 -15.16 -6.33
C ARG A 101 -9.99 -15.24 -4.80
N PRO A 102 -11.07 -14.71 -4.19
CA PRO A 102 -11.33 -14.88 -2.76
C PRO A 102 -11.23 -16.33 -2.30
N GLY A 103 -10.72 -16.53 -1.09
CA GLY A 103 -10.50 -17.82 -0.45
C GLY A 103 -11.23 -17.92 0.90
N LYS A 104 -10.65 -18.69 1.84
CA LYS A 104 -11.25 -18.94 3.16
C LYS A 104 -10.53 -18.23 4.31
N GLY A 105 -9.66 -17.26 4.03
CA GLY A 105 -8.92 -16.56 5.07
C GLY A 105 -7.96 -15.50 4.57
N ALA A 106 -7.58 -14.62 5.49
CA ALA A 106 -6.79 -13.43 5.21
C ALA A 106 -5.40 -13.74 4.67
N ILE A 107 -4.95 -12.92 3.72
CA ILE A 107 -3.54 -12.92 3.31
C ILE A 107 -2.70 -12.35 4.46
N THR A 108 -1.62 -13.04 4.80
CA THR A 108 -0.64 -12.65 5.82
C THR A 108 0.76 -12.70 5.22
N ALA A 109 1.70 -11.98 5.84
CA ALA A 109 3.10 -11.90 5.43
C ALA A 109 3.97 -12.92 6.19
#